data_AF-A0A817R198-F1
#
_entry.id   AF-A0A817R198-F1
#
_cell.length_a   1.000
_cell.length_b   1.000
_cell.length_c   1.000
_cell.angle_alpha   90.00
_cell.angle_beta   90.00
_cell.angle_gamma   90.00
#
_symmetry.space_group_name_H-M   'P 1'
#
loop_
_entity.id
_entity.type
_entity.pdbx_description
1 polymer ?
#
loop_
_entity_poly.entity_id
_entity_poly.type
_entity_poly.pdbx_seq_one_letter_code
_entity_poly.pdbx_strand_id
1 'polypeptide(L)'
;MKAAGWMIFIGDMLHNFIDGLTLGAAFMVSIGEGLRMTLPIACEEFPHELGDLAVLLSSGLSIGQAIIVNFLSACSCYLGFFVGAKLGELEEFHPWIYALAGGMFVYVGLADMVPELVSMGDEIEKDHIDSKKSITTILKLKILLCQNSGFILGVILMFLLGKYDQAIYCDSTGSSISTPDDDDHDESYLFTLENRHAYFLFVYFNFFFDCFLGIVSCISRLFKSGIALILYMPRLDYSIFGRSLEKIDNGYTAYTSYLYVEAMHTHPILITFTQIIYMNILDKRRRQKHFLLIDDKQILEQYRRKCLRFRWFLLITLMNNLSLIPTRRHHQKLTINRHNQKINQRTLSDSLVSNGTVTVNMCQ
;
A
#
# COMPACT_ATOMS: atom_id res chain seq x y z
N MET A 1 -31.30 6.95 28.51
CA MET A 1 -31.98 6.72 27.22
C MET A 1 -33.48 6.80 27.48
N LYS A 2 -34.20 7.66 26.75
CA LYS A 2 -35.68 7.74 26.82
C LYS A 2 -36.31 6.47 26.22
N ALA A 3 -37.59 6.22 26.46
CA ALA A 3 -38.31 5.05 25.93
C ALA A 3 -38.19 4.93 24.40
N ALA A 4 -38.20 6.06 23.67
CA ALA A 4 -38.00 6.10 22.23
C ALA A 4 -36.65 5.51 21.77
N GLY A 5 -35.55 5.77 22.50
CA GLY A 5 -34.24 5.23 22.14
C GLY A 5 -34.12 3.72 22.34
N TRP A 6 -34.86 3.15 23.31
CA TRP A 6 -34.93 1.69 23.48
C TRP A 6 -35.76 1.02 22.38
N MET A 7 -36.83 1.67 21.93
CA MET A 7 -37.66 1.18 20.84
C MET A 7 -36.86 1.12 19.53
N ILE A 8 -36.13 2.18 19.20
CA ILE A 8 -35.29 2.26 18.00
C ILE A 8 -34.18 1.22 18.05
N PHE A 9 -33.46 1.11 19.16
CA PHE A 9 -32.41 0.09 19.29
C PHE A 9 -32.91 -1.34 19.04
N ILE A 10 -34.10 -1.69 19.57
CA ILE A 10 -34.67 -3.03 19.37
C ILE A 10 -35.22 -3.19 17.94
N GLY A 11 -35.84 -2.16 17.38
CA GLY A 11 -36.33 -2.15 16.00
C GLY A 11 -35.19 -2.35 15.00
N ASP A 12 -34.13 -1.58 15.17
CA ASP A 12 -32.91 -1.65 14.37
C ASP A 12 -32.20 -3.01 14.52
N MET A 13 -32.11 -3.58 15.72
CA MET A 13 -31.63 -4.96 15.92
C MET A 13 -32.44 -6.01 15.14
N LEU A 14 -33.76 -5.85 15.05
CA LEU A 14 -34.60 -6.79 14.31
C LEU A 14 -34.48 -6.58 12.80
N HIS A 15 -34.35 -5.34 12.34
CA HIS A 15 -34.13 -5.01 10.94
C HIS A 15 -32.80 -5.57 10.45
N ASN A 16 -31.70 -5.22 11.12
CA ASN A 16 -30.35 -5.69 10.84
C ASN A 16 -30.28 -7.23 10.82
N PHE A 17 -30.94 -7.91 11.78
CA PHE A 17 -31.03 -9.38 11.78
C PHE A 17 -31.71 -9.95 10.53
N ILE A 18 -32.77 -9.32 10.04
CA ILE A 18 -33.54 -9.83 8.88
C ILE A 18 -32.82 -9.52 7.57
N ASP A 19 -32.11 -8.40 7.50
CA ASP A 19 -31.23 -8.05 6.40
C ASP A 19 -30.10 -9.08 6.28
N GLY A 20 -29.49 -9.42 7.42
CA GLY A 20 -28.55 -10.54 7.50
C GLY A 20 -29.16 -11.88 7.09
N LEU A 21 -30.35 -12.22 7.59
CA LEU A 21 -31.07 -13.46 7.26
C LEU A 21 -31.30 -13.60 5.75
N THR A 22 -31.74 -12.51 5.12
CA THR A 22 -32.01 -12.43 3.68
C THR A 22 -30.73 -12.58 2.88
N LEU A 23 -29.66 -11.91 3.29
CA LEU A 23 -28.36 -11.99 2.67
C LEU A 23 -27.77 -13.40 2.76
N GLY A 24 -27.85 -14.03 3.93
CA GLY A 24 -27.40 -15.40 4.17
C GLY A 24 -28.12 -16.41 3.29
N ALA A 25 -29.45 -16.29 3.14
CA ALA A 25 -30.24 -17.13 2.26
C ALA A 25 -29.89 -16.91 0.78
N ALA A 26 -29.75 -15.66 0.34
CA ALA A 26 -29.44 -15.32 -1.05
C ALA A 26 -28.09 -15.91 -1.51
N PHE A 27 -27.06 -15.89 -0.65
CA PHE A 27 -25.77 -16.50 -0.97
C PHE A 27 -25.80 -18.04 -1.02
N MET A 28 -26.78 -18.69 -0.40
CA MET A 28 -26.95 -20.15 -0.55
C MET A 28 -27.55 -20.52 -1.91
N VAL A 29 -28.33 -19.63 -2.53
CA VAL A 29 -28.81 -19.81 -3.91
C VAL A 29 -27.65 -19.70 -4.89
N SER A 30 -26.92 -18.58 -4.87
CA SER A 30 -25.69 -18.41 -5.62
C SER A 30 -24.92 -17.16 -5.16
N ILE A 31 -23.63 -17.09 -5.52
CA ILE A 31 -22.82 -15.88 -5.31
C ILE A 31 -23.44 -14.68 -6.05
N GLY A 32 -24.01 -14.88 -7.23
CA GLY A 32 -24.64 -13.82 -8.02
C GLY A 32 -25.88 -13.25 -7.35
N GLU A 33 -26.76 -14.11 -6.82
CA GLU A 33 -27.96 -13.70 -6.08
C GLU A 33 -27.60 -12.99 -4.77
N GLY A 34 -26.61 -13.50 -4.03
CA GLY A 34 -26.10 -12.81 -2.84
C GLY A 34 -25.60 -11.40 -3.12
N LEU A 35 -24.78 -11.22 -4.18
CA LEU A 35 -24.27 -9.90 -4.58
C LEU A 35 -25.38 -8.93 -4.99
N ARG A 36 -26.44 -9.43 -5.64
CA ARG A 36 -27.58 -8.61 -6.06
C ARG A 36 -28.41 -8.14 -4.89
N MET A 37 -28.61 -9.01 -3.89
CA MET A 37 -29.34 -8.65 -2.67
C MET A 37 -28.55 -7.67 -1.78
N THR A 38 -27.23 -7.78 -1.81
CA THR A 38 -26.32 -6.93 -1.01
C THR A 38 -26.44 -5.45 -1.34
N LEU A 39 -26.54 -5.09 -2.63
CA LEU A 39 -26.46 -3.70 -3.06
C LEU A 39 -27.68 -2.85 -2.63
N PRO A 40 -28.94 -3.30 -2.81
CA PRO A 40 -30.12 -2.62 -2.27
C PRO A 40 -30.09 -2.48 -0.75
N ILE A 41 -29.79 -3.56 -0.02
CA ILE A 41 -29.66 -3.55 1.45
C ILE A 41 -28.62 -2.52 1.89
N ALA A 42 -27.45 -2.49 1.27
CA ALA A 42 -26.42 -1.51 1.62
C ALA A 42 -26.86 -0.06 1.33
N CYS A 43 -27.65 0.16 0.27
CA CYS A 43 -28.15 1.48 -0.10
C CYS A 43 -29.23 2.00 0.84
N GLU A 44 -30.01 1.14 1.48
CA GLU A 44 -31.03 1.55 2.46
C GLU A 44 -30.52 1.61 3.90
N GLU A 45 -29.54 0.77 4.26
CA GLU A 45 -28.93 0.77 5.59
C GLU A 45 -28.12 2.05 5.88
N PHE A 46 -27.39 2.57 4.89
CA PHE A 46 -26.61 3.80 5.08
C PHE A 46 -27.45 5.01 5.55
N PRO A 47 -28.57 5.37 4.89
CA PRO A 47 -29.44 6.43 5.39
C PRO A 47 -30.20 6.05 6.66
N HIS A 48 -30.56 4.77 6.86
CA HIS A 48 -31.25 4.28 8.05
C HIS A 48 -30.41 4.47 9.32
N GLU A 49 -29.18 3.94 9.32
CA GLU A 49 -28.23 4.02 10.45
C GLU A 49 -27.86 5.47 10.81
N LEU A 50 -27.82 6.37 9.82
CA LEU A 50 -27.59 7.80 10.04
C LEU A 50 -28.82 8.49 10.68
N GLY A 51 -30.02 8.02 10.35
CA GLY A 51 -31.27 8.40 11.02
C GLY A 51 -31.26 7.97 12.48
N ASP A 52 -30.98 6.70 12.75
CA ASP A 52 -30.94 6.14 14.10
C ASP A 52 -29.92 6.85 15.00
N LEU A 53 -28.75 7.18 14.44
CA LEU A 53 -27.76 7.98 15.16
C LEU A 53 -28.32 9.35 15.57
N ALA A 54 -29.10 10.01 14.70
CA ALA A 54 -29.71 11.30 15.01
C ALA A 54 -30.76 11.20 16.14
N VAL A 55 -31.55 10.13 16.16
CA VAL A 55 -32.57 9.93 17.20
C VAL A 55 -31.94 9.46 18.53
N LEU A 56 -30.90 8.64 18.48
CA LEU A 56 -30.15 8.26 19.68
C LEU A 56 -29.53 9.48 20.35
N LEU A 57 -29.01 10.43 19.57
CA LEU A 57 -28.52 11.73 20.06
C LEU A 57 -29.66 12.57 20.69
N SER A 58 -30.82 12.67 20.05
CA SER A 58 -31.99 13.42 20.58
C SER A 58 -32.57 12.76 21.86
N SER A 59 -32.35 11.46 22.03
CA SER A 59 -32.71 10.71 23.25
C SER A 59 -31.78 10.97 24.45
N GLY A 60 -30.70 11.72 24.25
CA GLY A 60 -29.77 12.19 25.29
C GLY A 60 -28.48 11.39 25.41
N LEU A 61 -28.09 10.60 24.40
CA LEU A 61 -26.79 9.93 24.35
C LEU A 61 -25.70 10.88 23.85
N SER A 62 -24.46 10.68 24.32
CA SER A 62 -23.29 11.29 23.67
C SER A 62 -23.00 10.63 22.33
N ILE A 63 -22.31 11.33 21.43
CA ILE A 63 -21.94 10.82 20.08
C ILE A 63 -21.24 9.47 20.17
N GLY A 64 -20.27 9.29 21.09
CA GLY A 64 -19.58 8.02 21.26
C GLY A 64 -20.50 6.88 21.73
N GLN A 65 -21.44 7.18 22.62
CA GLN A 65 -22.41 6.19 23.10
C GLN A 65 -23.41 5.80 22.01
N ALA A 66 -23.90 6.77 21.24
CA ALA A 66 -24.85 6.52 20.15
C ALA A 66 -24.22 5.65 19.04
N ILE A 67 -22.98 5.93 18.67
CA ILE A 67 -22.22 5.10 17.71
C ILE A 67 -22.04 3.67 18.22
N ILE A 68 -21.75 3.48 19.51
CA ILE A 68 -21.60 2.13 20.08
C ILE A 68 -22.93 1.37 20.08
N VAL A 69 -24.04 2.05 20.36
CA VAL A 69 -25.38 1.44 20.36
C VAL A 69 -25.77 1.01 18.95
N ASN A 70 -25.61 1.86 17.92
CA ASN A 70 -25.77 1.49 16.50
C ASN A 70 -24.89 0.30 16.11
N PHE A 71 -23.62 0.34 16.51
CA PHE A 71 -22.71 -0.75 16.16
C PHE A 71 -23.13 -2.08 16.79
N LEU A 72 -23.68 -2.05 18.01
CA LEU A 72 -24.19 -3.24 18.69
C LEU A 72 -25.48 -3.75 18.04
N SER A 73 -26.37 -2.89 17.54
CA SER A 73 -27.55 -3.32 16.80
C SER A 73 -27.17 -3.91 15.45
N ALA A 74 -26.25 -3.30 14.70
CA ALA A 74 -25.71 -3.83 13.45
C ALA A 74 -25.05 -5.22 13.60
N CYS A 75 -24.51 -5.56 14.78
CA CYS A 75 -23.96 -6.89 15.04
C CYS A 75 -25.02 -8.01 14.94
N SER A 76 -26.30 -7.70 15.10
CA SER A 76 -27.39 -8.67 14.91
C SER A 76 -27.48 -9.20 13.47
N CYS A 77 -27.00 -8.42 12.49
CA CYS A 77 -26.93 -8.82 11.08
C CYS A 77 -26.07 -10.07 10.86
N TYR A 78 -24.95 -10.20 11.59
CA TYR A 78 -24.13 -11.42 11.53
C TYR A 78 -24.89 -12.66 12.03
N LEU A 79 -25.67 -12.51 13.11
CA LEU A 79 -26.49 -13.61 13.63
C LEU A 79 -27.56 -14.00 12.60
N GLY A 80 -28.23 -13.01 12.02
CA GLY A 80 -29.17 -13.18 10.92
C GLY A 80 -28.56 -13.96 9.77
N PHE A 81 -27.38 -13.54 9.33
CA PHE A 81 -26.64 -14.14 8.24
C PHE A 81 -26.32 -15.63 8.44
N PHE A 82 -25.83 -16.00 9.63
CA PHE A 82 -25.56 -17.41 9.92
C PHE A 82 -26.84 -18.26 9.95
N VAL A 83 -27.92 -17.72 10.53
CA VAL A 83 -29.23 -18.39 10.54
C VAL A 83 -29.77 -18.51 9.11
N GLY A 84 -29.64 -17.46 8.31
CA GLY A 84 -30.10 -17.39 6.92
C GLY A 84 -29.33 -18.34 6.01
N ALA A 85 -28.01 -18.42 6.18
CA ALA A 85 -27.17 -19.38 5.48
C ALA A 85 -27.54 -20.82 5.85
N LYS A 86 -27.85 -21.10 7.13
CA LYS A 86 -28.27 -22.44 7.57
C LYS A 86 -29.65 -22.84 7.03
N LEU A 87 -30.61 -21.92 7.06
CA LEU A 87 -31.95 -22.16 6.54
C LEU A 87 -31.99 -22.16 5.00
N GLY A 88 -31.12 -21.39 4.36
CA GLY A 88 -30.97 -21.30 2.91
C GLY A 88 -30.36 -22.54 2.27
N GLU A 89 -29.79 -23.48 3.04
CA GLU A 89 -29.44 -24.82 2.51
C GLU A 89 -30.70 -25.59 2.04
N LEU A 90 -31.88 -25.22 2.56
CA LEU A 90 -33.16 -25.84 2.24
C LEU A 90 -33.98 -24.89 1.35
N GLU A 91 -34.15 -25.26 0.07
CA GLU A 91 -34.86 -24.44 -0.92
C GLU A 91 -36.27 -24.01 -0.47
N GLU A 92 -36.96 -24.88 0.28
CA GLU A 92 -38.31 -24.65 0.82
C GLU A 92 -38.44 -23.39 1.69
N PHE A 93 -37.36 -22.94 2.35
CA PHE A 93 -37.40 -21.81 3.27
C PHE A 93 -37.19 -20.44 2.60
N HIS A 94 -36.69 -20.39 1.35
CA HIS A 94 -36.41 -19.12 0.68
C HIS A 94 -37.63 -18.20 0.54
N PRO A 95 -38.81 -18.68 0.09
CA PRO A 95 -39.99 -17.81 -0.04
C PRO A 95 -40.45 -17.26 1.32
N TRP A 96 -40.28 -18.02 2.40
CA TRP A 96 -40.65 -17.59 3.75
C TRP A 96 -39.70 -16.51 4.28
N ILE A 97 -38.40 -16.67 4.04
CA ILE A 97 -37.38 -15.68 4.42
C ILE A 97 -37.64 -14.38 3.64
N TYR A 98 -37.84 -14.44 2.33
CA TYR A 98 -38.12 -13.26 1.52
C TYR A 98 -39.48 -12.61 1.82
N ALA A 99 -40.51 -13.40 2.17
CA ALA A 99 -41.79 -12.86 2.62
C ALA A 99 -41.67 -12.15 3.97
N LEU A 100 -40.88 -12.71 4.89
CA LEU A 100 -40.57 -12.09 6.18
C LEU A 100 -39.81 -10.77 5.98
N ALA A 101 -38.78 -10.77 5.14
CA ALA A 101 -37.99 -9.59 4.79
C ALA A 101 -38.86 -8.50 4.16
N GLY A 102 -39.64 -8.84 3.13
CA GLY A 102 -40.56 -7.90 2.49
C GLY A 102 -41.61 -7.32 3.45
N GLY A 103 -42.15 -8.15 4.37
CA GLY A 103 -43.07 -7.69 5.41
C GLY A 103 -42.40 -6.72 6.39
N MET A 104 -41.15 -6.96 6.73
CA MET A 104 -40.38 -6.11 7.65
C MET A 104 -39.95 -4.80 7.01
N PHE A 105 -39.58 -4.77 5.72
CA PHE A 105 -39.35 -3.52 5.00
C PHE A 105 -40.58 -2.62 4.99
N VAL A 106 -41.78 -3.20 4.79
CA VAL A 106 -43.03 -2.44 4.88
C VAL A 106 -43.28 -1.97 6.32
N TYR A 107 -43.01 -2.80 7.32
CA TYR A 107 -43.17 -2.44 8.73
C TYR A 107 -42.22 -1.32 9.15
N VAL A 108 -40.91 -1.43 8.91
CA VAL A 108 -39.91 -0.40 9.24
C VAL A 108 -40.22 0.90 8.51
N GLY A 109 -40.54 0.82 7.21
CA GLY A 109 -40.92 1.99 6.42
C GLY A 109 -42.15 2.73 6.96
N LEU A 110 -43.18 2.02 7.42
CA LEU A 110 -44.43 2.63 7.89
C LEU A 110 -44.50 2.92 9.39
N ALA A 111 -43.89 2.08 10.22
CA ALA A 111 -44.00 2.12 11.67
C ALA A 111 -42.81 2.83 12.33
N ASP A 112 -41.65 2.90 11.68
CA ASP A 112 -40.46 3.55 12.22
C ASP A 112 -40.19 4.87 11.50
N MET A 113 -39.97 4.82 10.17
CA MET A 113 -39.57 5.99 9.40
C MET A 113 -40.66 7.06 9.27
N VAL A 114 -41.93 6.67 9.02
CA VAL A 114 -43.03 7.64 8.86
C VAL A 114 -43.32 8.42 10.15
N PRO A 115 -43.47 7.78 11.34
CA PRO A 115 -43.65 8.51 12.59
C PRO A 115 -42.48 9.43 12.92
N GLU A 116 -41.24 9.01 12.65
CA GLU A 116 -40.05 9.83 12.92
C GLU A 116 -39.96 11.05 11.98
N LEU A 117 -40.32 10.89 10.70
CA LEU A 117 -40.41 12.01 9.75
C LEU A 117 -41.43 13.06 10.19
N VAL A 118 -42.49 12.65 10.88
CA VAL A 118 -43.53 13.53 11.41
C VAL A 118 -43.09 14.17 12.73
N SER A 119 -42.49 13.40 13.64
CA SER A 119 -42.03 13.88 14.95
C SER A 119 -40.95 14.95 14.82
N MET A 120 -39.99 14.79 13.90
CA MET A 120 -38.96 15.79 13.60
C MET A 120 -39.57 17.10 13.06
N GLY A 121 -40.63 17.00 12.26
CA GLY A 121 -41.36 18.17 11.77
C GLY A 121 -42.02 18.97 12.90
N ASP A 122 -42.52 18.27 13.92
CA ASP A 122 -43.20 18.85 15.08
C ASP A 122 -42.23 19.44 16.13
N GLU A 123 -41.03 18.88 16.29
CA GLU A 123 -40.01 19.42 17.20
C GLU A 123 -39.42 20.75 16.69
N ILE A 124 -39.14 20.84 15.39
CA ILE A 124 -38.67 22.08 14.75
C ILE A 124 -39.73 23.19 14.84
N GLU A 125 -41.02 22.82 14.85
CA GLU A 125 -42.10 23.77 15.06
C GLU A 125 -42.05 24.41 16.46
N LYS A 126 -41.71 23.66 17.52
CA LYS A 126 -41.67 24.18 18.89
C LYS A 126 -40.52 25.16 19.14
N ASP A 127 -39.36 24.92 18.55
CA ASP A 127 -38.18 25.79 18.71
C ASP A 127 -38.31 27.15 18.00
N HIS A 128 -39.21 27.28 17.02
CA HIS A 128 -39.37 28.50 16.20
C HIS A 128 -40.62 29.35 16.54
N ILE A 129 -41.36 29.03 17.61
CA ILE A 129 -42.56 29.80 18.02
C ILE A 129 -42.23 31.26 18.40
N ASP A 130 -40.98 31.59 18.72
CA ASP A 130 -40.59 32.94 19.17
C ASP A 130 -40.24 33.94 18.06
N SER A 131 -40.22 33.58 16.76
CA SER A 131 -39.94 34.56 15.70
C SER A 131 -40.61 34.30 14.34
N LYS A 132 -41.57 35.16 13.98
CA LYS A 132 -42.20 35.34 12.65
C LYS A 132 -42.85 34.11 12.00
N LYS A 133 -44.19 34.07 12.12
CA LYS A 133 -45.15 33.15 11.47
C LYS A 133 -44.94 32.91 9.95
N SER A 134 -44.37 33.86 9.21
CA SER A 134 -44.11 33.75 7.76
C SER A 134 -42.83 32.95 7.44
N ILE A 135 -41.80 33.01 8.29
CA ILE A 135 -40.54 32.26 8.13
C ILE A 135 -40.78 30.77 8.45
N THR A 136 -41.57 30.49 9.49
CA THR A 136 -41.95 29.12 9.87
C THR A 136 -42.74 28.41 8.76
N THR A 137 -43.62 29.12 8.04
CA THR A 137 -44.41 28.54 6.94
C THR A 137 -43.53 28.18 5.73
N ILE A 138 -42.55 29.02 5.38
CA ILE A 138 -41.60 28.75 4.30
C ILE A 138 -40.66 27.59 4.67
N LEU A 139 -40.24 27.50 5.93
CA LEU A 139 -39.40 26.41 6.42
C LEU A 139 -40.14 25.06 6.38
N LYS A 140 -41.40 25.02 6.84
CA LYS A 140 -42.25 23.82 6.73
C LYS A 140 -42.44 23.37 5.28
N LEU A 141 -42.67 24.32 4.36
CA LEU A 141 -42.79 24.01 2.93
C LEU A 141 -41.48 23.44 2.37
N LYS A 142 -40.32 23.98 2.78
CA LYS A 142 -39.01 23.45 2.36
C LYS A 142 -38.74 22.04 2.89
N ILE A 143 -39.09 21.76 4.15
CA ILE A 143 -38.93 20.42 4.75
C ILE A 143 -39.84 19.43 4.03
N LEU A 144 -41.10 19.78 3.80
CA LEU A 144 -42.06 18.94 3.05
C LEU A 144 -41.56 18.65 1.62
N LEU A 145 -41.05 19.67 0.92
CA LEU A 145 -40.47 19.49 -0.42
C LEU A 145 -39.22 18.62 -0.39
N CYS A 146 -38.36 18.78 0.63
CA CYS A 146 -37.18 17.95 0.83
C CYS A 146 -37.56 16.48 1.08
N GLN A 147 -38.50 16.22 2.00
CA GLN A 147 -39.01 14.89 2.33
C GLN A 147 -39.64 14.20 1.10
N ASN A 148 -40.53 14.90 0.39
CA ASN A 148 -41.14 14.36 -0.83
C ASN A 148 -40.11 14.11 -1.93
N SER A 149 -39.09 14.97 -2.06
CA SER A 149 -38.01 14.74 -3.02
C SER A 149 -37.15 13.52 -2.66
N GLY A 150 -36.86 13.31 -1.37
CA GLY A 150 -36.16 12.13 -0.88
C GLY A 150 -36.96 10.84 -1.08
N PHE A 151 -38.26 10.87 -0.81
CA PHE A 151 -39.15 9.72 -1.05
C PHE A 151 -39.22 9.35 -2.54
N ILE A 152 -39.43 10.34 -3.41
CA ILE A 152 -39.46 10.11 -4.87
C ILE A 152 -38.10 9.59 -5.36
N LEU A 153 -37.00 10.16 -4.88
CA LEU A 153 -35.64 9.71 -5.22
C LEU A 153 -35.42 8.26 -4.77
N GLY A 154 -35.81 7.90 -3.54
CA GLY A 154 -35.70 6.54 -3.02
C GLY A 154 -36.50 5.53 -3.83
N VAL A 155 -37.76 5.85 -4.18
CA VAL A 155 -38.60 5.00 -5.05
C VAL A 155 -37.97 4.83 -6.43
N ILE A 156 -37.45 5.89 -7.04
CA ILE A 156 -36.77 5.83 -8.34
C ILE A 156 -35.50 4.99 -8.25
N LEU A 157 -34.68 5.18 -7.21
CA LEU A 157 -33.44 4.43 -7.00
C LEU A 157 -33.72 2.94 -6.82
N MET A 158 -34.68 2.58 -5.97
CA MET A 158 -35.08 1.19 -5.74
C MET A 158 -35.68 0.55 -6.99
N PHE A 159 -36.46 1.30 -7.77
CA PHE A 159 -36.97 0.83 -9.07
C PHE A 159 -35.84 0.60 -10.09
N LEU A 160 -34.82 1.45 -10.12
CA LEU A 160 -33.66 1.30 -11.01
C LEU A 160 -32.79 0.11 -10.58
N LEU A 161 -32.56 -0.07 -9.28
CA LEU A 161 -31.84 -1.24 -8.74
C LEU A 161 -32.57 -2.54 -9.09
N GLY A 162 -33.90 -2.60 -8.88
CA GLY A 162 -34.70 -3.76 -9.25
C GLY A 162 -34.73 -4.05 -10.76
N LYS A 163 -34.68 -3.01 -11.61
CA LYS A 163 -34.54 -3.20 -13.06
C LYS A 163 -33.15 -3.68 -13.48
N TYR A 164 -32.10 -3.19 -12.83
CA TYR A 164 -30.73 -3.61 -13.09
C TYR A 164 -30.51 -5.06 -12.66
N ASP A 165 -31.15 -5.47 -11.56
CA ASP A 165 -31.15 -6.85 -11.09
C ASP A 165 -31.72 -7.84 -12.13
N GLN A 166 -32.88 -7.52 -12.73
CA GLN A 166 -33.47 -8.33 -13.81
C GLN A 166 -32.60 -8.39 -15.07
N ALA A 167 -31.86 -7.32 -15.38
CA ALA A 167 -30.96 -7.29 -16.53
C ALA A 167 -29.74 -8.22 -16.33
N ILE A 168 -29.21 -8.31 -15.11
CA ILE A 168 -28.09 -9.20 -14.77
C ILE A 168 -28.53 -10.67 -14.70
N TYR A 169 -29.77 -10.96 -14.25
CA TYR A 169 -30.33 -12.32 -14.22
C TYR A 169 -30.37 -12.99 -15.60
N CYS A 170 -30.80 -12.24 -16.62
CA CYS A 170 -30.87 -12.73 -17.99
C CYS A 170 -29.50 -12.95 -18.64
N ASP A 171 -28.48 -12.18 -18.25
CA ASP A 171 -27.12 -12.29 -18.83
C ASP A 171 -26.31 -13.45 -18.21
N SER A 172 -26.54 -13.69 -16.90
CA SER A 172 -25.88 -14.78 -16.16
C SER A 172 -26.40 -16.17 -16.54
N THR A 173 -27.70 -16.29 -16.86
CA THR A 173 -28.31 -17.56 -17.34
C THR A 173 -28.01 -17.84 -18.81
N GLY A 174 -27.62 -16.82 -19.60
CA GLY A 174 -27.21 -16.97 -21.00
C GLY A 174 -25.76 -17.46 -21.19
N SER A 175 -24.90 -17.31 -20.18
CA SER A 175 -23.45 -17.62 -20.28
C SER A 175 -23.05 -18.98 -19.71
N SER A 176 -23.97 -19.75 -19.11
CA SER A 176 -23.68 -21.06 -18.50
C SER A 176 -23.74 -22.25 -19.47
N ILE A 177 -23.52 -22.04 -20.77
CA ILE A 177 -23.23 -23.13 -21.71
C ILE A 177 -21.81 -22.96 -22.25
N SER A 178 -20.98 -23.95 -21.90
CA SER A 178 -19.63 -24.28 -22.38
C SER A 178 -18.43 -23.51 -21.81
N THR A 179 -17.65 -24.19 -20.96
CA THR A 179 -16.24 -24.51 -21.28
C THR A 179 -15.80 -25.82 -20.61
N PRO A 180 -14.97 -26.64 -21.29
CA PRO A 180 -14.47 -27.93 -20.79
C PRO A 180 -13.20 -27.79 -19.94
N ASP A 181 -12.89 -28.89 -19.25
CA ASP A 181 -11.74 -29.19 -18.39
C ASP A 181 -10.37 -28.78 -18.94
N ASP A 182 -9.44 -28.41 -18.03
CA ASP A 182 -7.99 -28.67 -18.20
C ASP A 182 -7.27 -28.73 -16.84
N ASP A 183 -6.38 -29.71 -16.76
CA ASP A 183 -5.67 -30.27 -15.60
C ASP A 183 -4.45 -29.46 -15.08
N ASP A 184 -4.12 -29.76 -13.82
CA ASP A 184 -2.82 -29.79 -13.12
C ASP A 184 -1.94 -28.51 -12.99
N HIS A 185 -1.63 -28.13 -11.74
CA HIS A 185 -0.25 -28.13 -11.19
C HIS A 185 -0.18 -27.76 -9.68
N ASP A 186 0.42 -28.68 -8.92
CA ASP A 186 1.24 -28.53 -7.71
C ASP A 186 0.66 -27.89 -6.43
N GLU A 187 0.07 -28.73 -5.57
CA GLU A 187 -0.20 -28.44 -4.16
C GLU A 187 1.09 -28.38 -3.32
N SER A 188 1.50 -27.16 -2.97
CA SER A 188 2.24 -26.92 -1.72
C SER A 188 1.24 -26.82 -0.57
N TYR A 189 1.35 -27.70 0.42
CA TYR A 189 0.56 -27.70 1.66
C TYR A 189 0.72 -26.39 2.44
N LEU A 190 -0.08 -25.39 2.06
CA LEU A 190 -0.48 -24.27 2.90
C LEU A 190 -1.80 -24.69 3.54
N PHE A 191 -2.01 -24.46 4.84
CA PHE A 191 -3.31 -24.66 5.49
C PHE A 191 -4.36 -23.80 4.79
N THR A 192 -4.99 -24.34 3.74
CA THR A 192 -6.08 -23.72 3.01
C THR A 192 -7.36 -24.07 3.74
N LEU A 193 -8.17 -23.06 4.01
CA LEU A 193 -9.46 -23.19 4.68
C LEU A 193 -10.29 -24.27 3.97
N GLU A 194 -10.71 -25.29 4.73
CA GLU A 194 -11.47 -26.45 4.23
C GLU A 194 -12.83 -26.07 3.60
N ASN A 195 -13.31 -24.84 3.85
CA ASN A 195 -14.51 -24.31 3.23
C ASN A 195 -14.23 -22.98 2.54
N ARG A 196 -13.66 -23.06 1.33
CA ARG A 196 -13.41 -21.91 0.46
C ARG A 196 -14.69 -21.10 0.22
N HIS A 197 -15.85 -21.75 0.18
CA HIS A 197 -17.15 -21.11 0.04
C HIS A 197 -17.51 -20.27 1.28
N ALA A 198 -17.34 -20.80 2.49
CA ALA A 198 -17.56 -20.03 3.73
C ALA A 198 -16.58 -18.87 3.88
N TYR A 199 -15.32 -19.03 3.44
CA TYR A 199 -14.36 -17.93 3.42
C TYR A 199 -14.78 -16.83 2.45
N PHE A 200 -15.18 -17.18 1.22
CA PHE A 200 -15.70 -16.18 0.28
C PHE A 200 -16.96 -15.51 0.84
N LEU A 201 -17.89 -16.28 1.37
CA LEU A 201 -19.10 -15.79 2.01
C LEU A 201 -18.79 -14.79 3.13
N PHE A 202 -17.82 -15.10 3.99
CA PHE A 202 -17.36 -14.22 5.06
C PHE A 202 -16.69 -12.95 4.52
N VAL A 203 -15.79 -13.05 3.54
CA VAL A 203 -15.11 -11.89 2.94
C VAL A 203 -16.09 -10.97 2.21
N TYR A 204 -17.06 -11.54 1.49
CA TYR A 204 -18.09 -10.75 0.81
C TYR A 204 -19.06 -10.09 1.78
N PHE A 205 -19.48 -10.80 2.83
CA PHE A 205 -20.28 -10.19 3.90
C PHE A 205 -19.52 -9.01 4.54
N ASN A 206 -18.22 -9.20 4.84
CA ASN A 206 -17.40 -8.16 5.45
C ASN A 206 -16.92 -7.07 4.48
N PHE A 207 -17.24 -7.16 3.18
CA PHE A 207 -16.76 -6.21 2.17
C PHE A 207 -17.04 -4.75 2.56
N PHE A 208 -18.22 -4.46 3.11
CA PHE A 208 -18.58 -3.10 3.55
C PHE A 208 -17.81 -2.66 4.79
N PHE A 209 -17.63 -3.56 5.74
CA PHE A 209 -16.80 -3.30 6.91
C PHE A 209 -15.35 -3.03 6.49
N ASP A 210 -14.84 -3.79 5.52
CA ASP A 210 -13.51 -3.59 4.93
C ASP A 210 -13.41 -2.28 4.14
N CYS A 211 -14.46 -1.86 3.43
CA CYS A 211 -14.53 -0.54 2.80
C CYS A 211 -14.46 0.59 3.83
N PHE A 212 -15.24 0.49 4.91
CA PHE A 212 -15.22 1.47 6.01
C PHE A 212 -13.86 1.51 6.70
N LEU A 213 -13.32 0.35 7.07
CA LEU A 213 -11.95 0.22 7.61
C LEU A 213 -10.91 0.78 6.65
N GLY A 214 -11.08 0.60 5.34
CA GLY A 214 -10.24 1.16 4.30
C GLY A 214 -10.21 2.68 4.33
N ILE A 215 -11.37 3.34 4.48
CA ILE A 215 -11.48 4.80 4.61
C ILE A 215 -10.79 5.28 5.90
N VAL A 216 -11.08 4.63 7.03
CA VAL A 216 -10.46 4.97 8.33
C VAL A 216 -8.93 4.79 8.27
N SER A 217 -8.47 3.70 7.66
CA SER A 217 -7.05 3.41 7.43
C SER A 217 -6.39 4.45 6.52
N CYS A 218 -7.08 4.90 5.47
CA CYS A 218 -6.62 5.97 4.58
C CYS A 218 -6.41 7.29 5.34
N ILE A 219 -7.40 7.70 6.14
CA ILE A 219 -7.30 8.90 7.00
C ILE A 219 -6.16 8.76 8.00
N SER A 220 -6.05 7.60 8.67
CA SER A 220 -4.95 7.31 9.60
C SER A 220 -3.59 7.38 8.93
N ARG A 221 -3.49 6.88 7.68
CA ARG A 221 -2.26 6.89 6.89
C ARG A 221 -1.85 8.32 6.53
N LEU A 222 -2.79 9.17 6.12
CA LEU A 222 -2.52 10.58 5.86
C LEU A 222 -1.99 11.28 7.12
N PHE A 223 -2.64 11.07 8.27
CA PHE A 223 -2.22 11.67 9.54
C PHE A 223 -0.81 11.21 9.96
N LYS A 224 -0.55 9.89 9.93
CA LYS A 224 0.78 9.32 10.23
C LYS A 224 1.86 9.85 9.28
N SER A 225 1.56 9.96 7.98
CA SER A 225 2.49 10.49 7.00
C SER A 225 2.79 11.97 7.20
N GLY A 226 1.80 12.77 7.60
CA GLY A 226 1.98 14.19 7.92
C GLY A 226 2.89 14.40 9.12
N ILE A 227 2.71 13.62 10.19
CA ILE A 227 3.60 13.67 11.37
C ILE A 227 5.03 13.26 10.99
N ALA A 228 5.18 12.16 10.25
CA ALA A 228 6.49 11.69 9.80
C ALA A 228 7.19 12.76 8.94
N LEU A 229 6.47 13.40 8.02
CA LEU A 229 7.02 14.47 7.18
C LEU A 229 7.58 15.62 8.03
N ILE A 230 6.85 16.10 9.03
CA ILE A 230 7.29 17.20 9.90
C ILE A 230 8.54 16.82 10.70
N LEU A 231 8.59 15.59 11.24
CA LEU A 231 9.73 15.12 12.05
C LEU A 231 11.00 14.88 11.21
N TYR A 232 10.85 14.38 9.98
CA TYR A 232 11.98 14.03 9.11
C TYR A 232 12.38 15.14 8.13
N MET A 233 11.57 16.17 7.92
CA MET A 233 11.92 17.30 7.04
C MET A 233 13.24 18.01 7.40
N PRO A 234 13.60 18.23 8.69
CA PRO A 234 14.88 18.86 9.04
C PRO A 234 16.11 17.98 8.81
N ARG A 235 15.90 16.69 8.52
CA ARG A 235 16.93 15.66 8.41
C ARG A 235 17.24 15.36 6.94
N LEU A 236 18.52 15.33 6.59
CA LEU A 236 18.99 15.05 5.21
C LEU A 236 19.46 13.60 5.03
N ASP A 237 19.55 12.84 6.12
CA ASP A 237 19.94 11.42 6.16
C ASP A 237 18.83 10.48 5.67
N TYR A 238 17.60 10.96 5.55
CA TYR A 238 16.45 10.21 5.04
C TYR A 238 15.82 10.93 3.86
N SER A 239 15.37 10.16 2.86
CA SER A 239 14.50 10.71 1.84
C SER A 239 13.05 10.74 2.32
N ILE A 240 12.36 11.84 2.02
CA ILE A 240 10.94 12.00 2.27
C ILE A 240 10.11 11.10 1.34
N PHE A 241 10.65 10.77 0.17
CA PHE A 241 9.98 9.96 -0.84
C PHE A 241 10.32 8.48 -0.69
N GLY A 242 9.46 7.61 -1.23
CA GLY A 242 9.73 6.17 -1.28
C GLY A 242 10.97 5.84 -2.12
N ARG A 243 11.52 4.63 -1.94
CA ARG A 243 12.80 4.18 -2.52
C ARG A 243 12.98 4.48 -4.01
N SER A 244 11.93 4.30 -4.81
CA SER A 244 11.99 4.53 -6.26
C SER A 244 12.16 6.01 -6.64
N LEU A 245 11.81 6.94 -5.75
CA LEU A 245 11.77 8.38 -5.98
C LEU A 245 12.82 9.15 -5.15
N GLU A 246 13.73 8.46 -4.46
CA GLU A 246 14.80 9.08 -3.64
C GLU A 246 15.64 10.10 -4.43
N LYS A 247 15.81 9.90 -5.75
CA LYS A 247 16.56 10.81 -6.62
C LYS A 247 15.89 12.17 -6.85
N ILE A 248 14.58 12.26 -6.60
CA ILE A 248 13.83 13.53 -6.72
C ILE A 248 14.10 14.40 -5.49
N ASP A 249 14.48 13.79 -4.37
CA ASP A 249 14.84 14.49 -3.16
C ASP A 249 16.22 15.14 -3.31
N ASN A 250 16.21 16.44 -3.57
CA ASN A 250 17.44 17.23 -3.70
C ASN A 250 18.26 17.23 -2.39
N GLY A 251 17.60 17.17 -1.23
CA GLY A 251 18.27 17.18 0.08
C GLY A 251 19.05 15.90 0.32
N TYR A 252 18.38 14.75 0.15
CA TYR A 252 19.02 13.44 0.27
C TYR A 252 20.08 13.21 -0.82
N THR A 253 19.83 13.67 -2.06
CA THR A 253 20.80 13.58 -3.16
C THR A 253 22.06 14.40 -2.88
N ALA A 254 21.93 15.60 -2.30
CA ALA A 254 23.08 16.40 -1.89
C ALA A 254 23.88 15.71 -0.78
N TYR A 255 23.21 15.12 0.21
CA TYR A 255 23.84 14.39 1.30
C TYR A 255 24.62 13.16 0.82
N THR A 256 24.01 12.31 0.00
CA THR A 256 24.67 11.12 -0.57
C THR A 256 25.85 11.49 -1.48
N SER A 257 25.72 12.57 -2.25
CA SER A 257 26.81 13.10 -3.08
C SER A 257 27.97 13.61 -2.24
N TYR A 258 27.68 14.36 -1.16
CA TYR A 258 28.69 14.80 -0.20
C TYR A 258 29.45 13.62 0.40
N LEU A 259 28.73 12.60 0.88
CA LEU A 259 29.34 11.42 1.48
C LEU A 259 30.24 10.66 0.48
N TYR A 260 29.83 10.58 -0.78
CA TYR A 260 30.65 9.97 -1.83
C TYR A 260 31.94 10.76 -2.10
N VAL A 261 31.84 12.08 -2.20
CA VAL A 261 33.01 12.96 -2.41
C VAL A 261 33.95 12.88 -1.22
N GLU A 262 33.43 12.92 0.01
CA GLU A 262 34.22 12.76 1.23
C GLU A 262 34.95 11.41 1.23
N ALA A 263 34.23 10.30 1.01
CA ALA A 263 34.83 8.97 0.95
C ALA A 263 35.94 8.84 -0.10
N MET A 264 35.83 9.54 -1.23
CA MET A 264 36.87 9.53 -2.28
C MET A 264 38.08 10.38 -1.92
N HIS A 265 37.90 11.54 -1.26
CA HIS A 265 39.00 12.43 -0.91
C HIS A 265 39.72 12.02 0.39
N THR A 266 39.00 11.48 1.36
CA THR A 266 39.55 11.13 2.69
C THR A 266 39.58 9.62 2.92
N HIS A 267 39.73 8.83 1.85
CA HIS A 267 39.75 7.37 1.97
C HIS A 267 40.87 6.88 2.91
N PRO A 268 40.55 6.30 4.08
CA PRO A 268 41.53 6.08 5.14
C PRO A 268 42.63 5.08 4.73
N ILE A 269 42.28 4.07 3.93
CA ILE A 269 43.24 3.09 3.41
C ILE A 269 44.21 3.74 2.42
N LEU A 270 43.74 4.68 1.60
CA LEU A 270 44.58 5.33 0.60
C LEU A 270 45.55 6.32 1.25
N ILE A 271 45.08 7.05 2.25
CA ILE A 271 45.90 7.97 3.05
C ILE A 271 47.00 7.18 3.77
N THR A 272 46.64 6.12 4.49
CA THR A 272 47.63 5.28 5.21
C THR A 272 48.61 4.60 4.25
N PHE A 273 48.15 4.09 3.11
CA PHE A 273 49.03 3.54 2.08
C PHE A 273 50.02 4.58 1.53
N THR A 274 49.55 5.79 1.23
CA THR A 274 50.38 6.89 0.73
C THR A 274 51.40 7.33 1.80
N GLN A 275 50.99 7.38 3.07
CA GLN A 275 51.89 7.64 4.19
C GLN A 275 52.98 6.57 4.32
N ILE A 276 52.63 5.28 4.21
CA ILE A 276 53.60 4.18 4.23
C ILE A 276 54.61 4.33 3.08
N ILE A 277 54.16 4.65 1.86
CA ILE A 277 55.05 4.89 0.72
C ILE A 277 55.96 6.09 0.98
N TYR A 278 55.39 7.21 1.44
CA TYR A 278 56.12 8.44 1.70
C TYR A 278 57.22 8.23 2.75
N MET A 279 56.91 7.56 3.86
CA MET A 279 57.88 7.22 4.91
C MET A 279 58.98 6.30 4.38
N ASN A 280 58.63 5.30 3.57
CA ASN A 280 59.62 4.42 2.94
C ASN A 280 60.56 5.17 1.98
N ILE A 281 60.06 6.16 1.22
CA ILE A 281 60.88 7.00 0.35
C ILE A 281 61.82 7.90 1.17
N LEU A 282 61.32 8.53 2.24
CA LEU A 282 62.14 9.35 3.14
C LEU A 282 63.24 8.53 3.79
N ASP A 283 62.93 7.34 4.31
CA ASP A 283 63.91 6.44 4.89
C ASP A 283 64.94 5.97 3.87
N LYS A 284 64.52 5.72 2.61
CA LYS A 284 65.45 5.42 1.53
C LYS A 284 66.40 6.58 1.25
N ARG A 285 65.91 7.83 1.22
CA ARG A 285 66.75 9.04 1.06
C ARG A 285 67.72 9.23 2.23
N ARG A 286 67.29 9.00 3.47
CA ARG A 286 68.18 9.03 4.65
C ARG A 286 69.29 7.97 4.55
N ARG A 287 68.93 6.74 4.19
CA ARG A 287 69.89 5.64 4.00
C ARG A 287 70.87 5.90 2.85
N GLN A 288 70.42 6.54 1.77
CA GLN A 288 71.30 6.93 0.64
C GLN A 288 72.40 7.92 1.05
N LYS A 289 72.13 8.82 2.01
CA LYS A 289 73.16 9.74 2.54
C LYS A 289 74.25 9.02 3.36
N HIS A 290 73.95 7.85 3.92
CA HIS A 290 74.90 7.00 4.66
C HIS A 290 75.62 5.95 3.80
N PHE A 291 75.41 5.96 2.48
CA PHE A 291 75.74 4.83 1.59
C PHE A 291 77.14 4.89 0.95
N LEU A 292 78.04 5.74 1.41
CA LEU A 292 79.33 5.98 0.74
C LEU A 292 80.40 4.87 0.93
N LEU A 293 80.09 3.72 1.54
CA LEU A 293 81.09 2.68 1.88
C LEU A 293 80.54 1.23 1.83
N ILE A 294 79.67 0.87 0.86
CA ILE A 294 79.11 -0.49 0.76
C ILE A 294 79.44 -1.12 -0.60
N ASP A 295 79.95 -2.36 -0.58
CA ASP A 295 80.34 -3.16 -1.74
C ASP A 295 79.14 -3.62 -2.61
N ASP A 296 79.26 -3.48 -3.93
CA ASP A 296 78.19 -3.72 -4.92
C ASP A 296 77.62 -5.14 -4.87
N LYS A 297 78.45 -6.12 -4.55
CA LYS A 297 78.01 -7.53 -4.42
C LYS A 297 77.03 -7.72 -3.26
N GLN A 298 77.28 -7.07 -2.14
CA GLN A 298 76.41 -7.16 -0.95
C GLN A 298 75.04 -6.51 -1.20
N ILE A 299 75.01 -5.43 -2.00
CA ILE A 299 73.79 -4.74 -2.39
C ILE A 299 72.91 -5.64 -3.26
N LEU A 300 73.51 -6.33 -4.24
CA LEU A 300 72.79 -7.24 -5.14
C LEU A 300 72.18 -8.42 -4.37
N GLU A 301 72.89 -8.99 -3.40
CA GLU A 301 72.37 -10.07 -2.55
C GLU A 301 71.22 -9.61 -1.64
N GLN A 302 71.31 -8.40 -1.07
CA GLN A 302 70.21 -7.83 -0.29
C GLN A 302 68.97 -7.59 -1.15
N TYR A 303 69.14 -7.13 -2.38
CA TYR A 303 68.05 -6.96 -3.34
C TYR A 303 67.40 -8.32 -3.68
N ARG A 304 68.21 -9.34 -3.98
CA ARG A 304 67.73 -10.71 -4.27
C ARG A 304 66.91 -11.29 -3.12
N ARG A 305 67.39 -11.15 -1.87
CA ARG A 305 66.66 -11.61 -0.67
C ARG A 305 65.31 -10.90 -0.49
N LYS A 306 65.25 -9.58 -0.75
CA LYS A 306 63.99 -8.83 -0.72
C LYS A 306 63.00 -9.32 -1.78
N CYS A 307 63.45 -9.50 -3.02
CA CYS A 307 62.61 -10.01 -4.11
C CYS A 307 62.03 -11.40 -3.81
N LEU A 308 62.83 -12.30 -3.24
CA LEU A 308 62.36 -13.63 -2.82
C LEU A 308 61.31 -13.54 -1.72
N ARG A 309 61.52 -12.70 -0.69
CA ARG A 309 60.51 -12.48 0.37
C ARG A 309 59.18 -11.96 -0.18
N PHE A 310 59.21 -11.01 -1.11
CA PHE A 310 57.99 -10.50 -1.75
C PHE A 310 57.27 -11.57 -2.58
N ARG A 311 57.99 -12.46 -3.27
CA ARG A 311 57.40 -13.58 -4.01
C ARG A 311 56.72 -14.59 -3.09
N TRP A 312 57.36 -14.91 -1.96
CA TRP A 312 56.78 -15.78 -0.95
C TRP A 312 55.54 -15.17 -0.29
N PHE A 313 55.61 -13.90 0.10
CA PHE A 313 54.46 -13.20 0.68
C PHE A 313 53.27 -13.16 -0.29
N LEU A 314 53.54 -12.87 -1.56
CA LEU A 314 52.51 -12.91 -2.61
C LEU A 314 51.89 -14.30 -2.77
N LEU A 315 52.70 -15.36 -2.76
CA LEU A 315 52.21 -16.75 -2.84
C LEU A 315 51.26 -17.05 -1.68
N ILE A 316 51.67 -16.71 -0.45
CA ILE A 316 50.86 -16.91 0.76
C ILE A 316 49.53 -16.14 0.66
N THR A 317 49.56 -14.86 0.24
CA THR A 317 48.33 -14.08 0.06
C THR A 317 47.39 -14.70 -0.96
N LEU A 318 47.91 -15.24 -2.07
CA LEU A 318 47.09 -15.87 -3.12
C LEU A 318 46.55 -17.24 -2.70
N MET A 319 47.33 -18.03 -1.95
CA MET A 319 46.86 -19.31 -1.41
C MET A 319 45.73 -19.11 -0.39
N ASN A 320 45.79 -18.03 0.41
CA ASN A 320 44.74 -17.72 1.39
C ASN A 320 43.52 -17.01 0.77
N ASN A 321 43.62 -16.49 -0.46
CA ASN A 321 42.54 -15.77 -1.14
C ASN A 321 42.42 -16.24 -2.59
N LEU A 322 41.89 -17.44 -2.80
CA LEU A 322 41.82 -18.08 -4.13
C LEU A 322 41.03 -17.25 -5.15
N SER A 323 40.03 -16.48 -4.72
CA SER A 323 39.23 -15.59 -5.57
C SER A 323 40.03 -14.47 -6.25
N LEU A 324 41.21 -14.12 -5.72
CA LEU A 324 42.09 -13.09 -6.30
C LEU A 324 42.94 -13.59 -7.47
N ILE A 325 43.11 -14.91 -7.62
CA ILE A 325 43.91 -15.53 -8.69
C ILE A 325 43.37 -15.18 -10.09
N PRO A 326 42.07 -15.38 -10.42
CA PRO A 326 41.53 -15.03 -11.73
C PRO A 326 41.62 -13.51 -12.00
N THR A 327 41.26 -12.68 -11.02
CA THR A 327 41.32 -11.21 -11.12
C THR A 327 42.73 -10.71 -11.37
N ARG A 328 43.73 -11.27 -10.68
CA ARG A 328 45.15 -10.97 -10.88
C ARG A 328 45.64 -11.36 -12.28
N ARG A 329 45.31 -12.58 -12.74
CA ARG A 329 45.68 -13.05 -14.09
C ARG A 329 45.08 -12.14 -15.17
N HIS A 330 43.84 -11.71 -14.99
CA HIS A 330 43.18 -10.77 -15.89
C HIS A 330 43.89 -9.40 -15.93
N HIS A 331 44.15 -8.79 -14.77
CA HIS A 331 44.88 -7.51 -14.70
C HIS A 331 46.30 -7.61 -15.30
N GLN A 332 47.02 -8.71 -15.07
CA GLN A 332 48.35 -8.92 -15.68
C GLN A 332 48.29 -8.92 -17.21
N LYS A 333 47.32 -9.62 -17.80
CA LYS A 333 47.12 -9.61 -19.26
C LYS A 333 46.83 -8.19 -19.78
N LEU A 334 45.98 -7.43 -19.07
CA LEU A 334 45.68 -6.04 -19.43
C LEU A 334 46.92 -5.14 -19.36
N THR A 335 47.76 -5.27 -18.34
CA THR A 335 49.00 -4.48 -18.22
C THR A 335 49.97 -4.79 -19.36
N ILE A 336 50.15 -6.05 -19.71
CA ILE A 336 51.01 -6.48 -20.83
C ILE A 336 50.48 -5.92 -22.14
N ASN A 337 49.18 -6.03 -22.40
CA ASN A 337 48.56 -5.53 -23.63
C ASN A 337 48.70 -4.00 -23.74
N ARG A 338 48.50 -3.24 -22.65
CA ARG A 338 48.73 -1.79 -22.63
C ARG A 338 50.20 -1.42 -22.88
N HIS A 339 51.13 -2.20 -22.35
CA HIS A 339 52.55 -1.97 -22.58
C HIS A 339 52.92 -2.19 -24.06
N ASN A 340 52.43 -3.27 -24.65
CA ASN A 340 52.62 -3.58 -26.08
C ASN A 340 51.99 -2.51 -26.98
N GLN A 341 50.80 -1.99 -26.65
CA GLN A 341 50.20 -0.87 -27.38
C GLN A 341 51.03 0.41 -27.30
N LYS A 342 51.58 0.75 -26.14
CA LYS A 342 52.46 1.93 -25.97
C LYS A 342 53.78 1.79 -26.74
N ILE A 343 54.35 0.58 -26.78
CA ILE A 343 55.55 0.31 -27.59
C ILE A 343 55.22 0.47 -29.07
N ASN A 344 54.10 -0.09 -29.54
CA ASN A 344 53.68 0.02 -30.93
C ASN A 344 53.36 1.46 -31.37
N GLN A 345 52.84 2.30 -30.47
CA GLN A 345 52.62 3.73 -30.77
C GLN A 345 53.93 4.51 -30.85
N ARG A 346 54.93 4.18 -30.03
CA ARG A 346 56.26 4.82 -30.07
C ARG A 346 57.03 4.45 -31.34
N THR A 347 56.98 3.18 -31.75
CA THR A 347 57.59 2.76 -33.02
C THR A 347 56.90 3.39 -34.23
N LEU A 348 55.59 3.65 -34.18
CA LEU A 348 54.89 4.39 -35.24
C LEU A 348 55.31 5.87 -35.29
N SER A 349 55.45 6.55 -34.14
CA SER A 349 55.91 7.95 -34.10
C SER A 349 57.38 8.11 -34.52
N ASP A 350 58.25 7.17 -34.14
CA ASP A 350 59.66 7.20 -34.53
C ASP A 350 59.84 6.93 -36.04
N SER A 351 58.95 6.13 -36.65
CA SER A 351 58.92 5.91 -38.11
C SER A 351 58.43 7.13 -38.92
N LEU A 352 57.58 7.98 -38.33
CA LEU A 352 57.14 9.25 -38.94
C LEU A 352 58.22 10.35 -38.85
N VAL A 353 59.02 10.37 -37.78
CA VAL A 353 60.15 11.30 -37.62
C VAL A 353 61.34 10.91 -38.51
N SER A 354 61.57 9.60 -38.73
CA SER A 354 62.65 9.12 -39.62
C SER A 354 62.39 9.37 -41.11
N ASN A 355 61.14 9.59 -41.53
CA ASN A 355 60.77 9.86 -42.93
C ASN A 355 60.56 11.36 -43.23
N GLY A 356 60.78 12.23 -42.24
CA GLY A 356 60.70 13.68 -42.40
C GLY A 356 62.07 14.30 -42.67
N THR A 357 62.47 14.33 -43.94
CA THR A 357 63.42 15.34 -44.42
C THR A 357 62.96 16.72 -43.96
N VAL A 358 63.86 17.45 -43.31
CA VAL A 358 63.78 18.88 -43.06
C VAL A 358 63.57 19.57 -44.40
N THR A 359 62.34 19.99 -44.69
CA THR A 359 62.06 21.13 -45.57
C THR A 359 61.58 22.26 -44.68
N VAL A 360 62.48 23.22 -44.49
CA VAL A 360 62.11 24.57 -44.12
C VAL A 360 61.16 25.08 -45.20
N ASN A 361 59.93 25.44 -44.82
CA ASN A 361 59.19 26.46 -45.52
C ASN A 361 58.49 27.36 -44.48
N MET A 362 58.84 28.64 -44.57
CA MET A 362 58.20 29.71 -43.83
C MET A 362 56.72 29.84 -44.21
N CYS A 363 55.91 30.22 -43.21
CA CYS A 363 54.61 30.89 -43.28
C CYS A 363 53.76 30.73 -44.56
N GLN A 364 52.71 29.90 -44.48
CA GLN A 364 51.29 30.28 -44.61
C GLN A 364 50.40 29.06 -44.43
#